data_AF-A0A936JCN8-F1
#
_entry.id   AF-A0A936JCN8-F1
#
_cell.length_a   1.000
_cell.length_b   1.000
_cell.length_c   1.000
_cell.angle_alpha   90.00
_cell.angle_beta   90.00
_cell.angle_gamma   90.00
#
_symmetry.space_group_name_H-M   'P 1'
#
loop_
_entity.id
_entity.type
_entity.pdbx_description
1 polymer ?
#
loop_
_entity_poly.entity_id
_entity_poly.type
_entity_poly.pdbx_seq_one_letter_code
_entity_poly.pdbx_strand_id
1 'polypeptide(L)'
;MMNNRSRSNCPMSCALDIFGDKWSLLIMRDLIFFKKHSYTDFLNSSEKIATNILTTRLRNLEKNGIIEKLPLANSKSKAIYILTPMGIDTIPFMVELYLWSGQNFEIPSEFASIFKKAKKDKKDYIKSLTKKMKNNTRNAFTEIDFPPLLES
;
A
#
# COMPACT_ATOMS: atom_id res chain seq x y z
N MET A 1 -10.84 15.45 15.01
CA MET A 1 -9.60 15.09 15.72
C MET A 1 -9.57 13.58 15.87
N MET A 2 -8.49 12.92 15.43
CA MET A 2 -8.35 11.46 15.55
C MET A 2 -8.34 11.08 17.03
N ASN A 3 -9.20 10.14 17.40
CA ASN A 3 -9.32 9.65 18.76
C ASN A 3 -8.05 8.85 19.08
N ASN A 4 -7.10 9.47 19.76
CA ASN A 4 -5.82 8.85 20.12
C ASN A 4 -6.10 7.67 21.06
N ARG A 5 -6.10 6.46 20.51
CA ARG A 5 -5.86 5.24 21.28
C ARG A 5 -4.36 4.95 21.35
N SER A 6 -3.53 5.98 21.37
CA SER A 6 -2.10 5.80 21.48
C SER A 6 -1.78 5.55 22.95
N ARG A 7 -0.99 4.52 23.21
CA ARG A 7 -0.50 4.21 24.57
C ARG A 7 0.35 5.36 25.15
N SER A 8 0.81 6.28 24.30
CA SER A 8 1.56 7.48 24.66
C SER A 8 1.37 8.60 23.61
N ASN A 9 1.66 9.86 23.97
CA ASN A 9 1.66 10.99 23.03
C ASN A 9 2.92 11.02 22.12
N CYS A 10 3.74 9.96 22.14
CA CYS A 10 4.93 9.87 21.30
C CYS A 10 4.52 9.65 19.83
N PRO A 11 4.95 10.50 18.88
CA PRO A 11 4.61 10.33 17.45
C PRO A 11 5.06 8.99 16.88
N MET A 12 6.20 8.46 17.33
CA MET A 12 6.71 7.15 16.92
C MET A 12 5.80 6.02 17.42
N SER A 13 5.30 6.11 18.66
CA SER A 13 4.35 5.12 19.19
C SER A 13 3.08 5.11 18.37
N CYS A 14 2.56 6.28 18.01
CA CYS A 14 1.36 6.39 17.18
C CYS A 14 1.56 5.76 15.80
N ALA A 15 2.73 5.97 15.18
CA ALA A 15 3.06 5.33 13.91
C ALA A 15 3.18 3.80 14.05
N LEU A 16 3.74 3.31 15.16
CA LEU A 16 3.86 1.87 15.44
C LEU A 16 2.51 1.19 15.73
N ASP A 17 1.51 1.92 16.22
CA ASP A 17 0.15 1.38 16.36
C ASP A 17 -0.48 1.04 14.99
N ILE A 18 0.02 1.66 13.91
CA ILE A 18 -0.44 1.46 12.53
C ILE A 18 0.50 0.50 11.77
N PHE A 19 1.80 0.74 11.83
CA PHE A 19 2.83 0.09 11.01
C PHE A 19 3.76 -0.85 11.79
N GLY A 20 3.55 -1.03 13.10
CA GLY A 20 4.41 -1.84 13.95
C GLY A 20 4.30 -3.34 13.72
N ASP A 21 3.31 -3.79 12.94
CA ASP A 21 3.25 -5.15 12.44
C ASP A 21 3.76 -5.25 10.98
N LYS A 22 4.46 -6.33 10.67
CA LYS A 22 5.07 -6.54 9.35
C LYS A 22 4.05 -6.54 8.19
N TRP A 23 2.82 -6.99 8.43
CA TRP A 23 1.84 -7.20 7.37
C TRP A 23 1.24 -5.89 6.87
N SER A 24 1.08 -4.89 7.75
CA SER A 24 0.65 -3.55 7.35
C SER A 24 1.59 -2.94 6.31
N LEU A 25 2.91 -3.03 6.51
CA LEU A 25 3.90 -2.53 5.55
C LEU A 25 3.95 -3.36 4.25
N LEU A 26 3.71 -4.67 4.30
CA LEU A 26 3.64 -5.51 3.10
C LEU A 26 2.40 -5.20 2.25
N ILE A 27 1.26 -4.91 2.88
CA ILE A 27 0.05 -4.45 2.16
C ILE A 27 0.32 -3.08 1.51
N MET A 28 0.96 -2.15 2.24
CA MET A 28 1.35 -0.85 1.68
C MET A 28 2.33 -0.98 0.51
N ARG A 29 3.31 -1.89 0.61
CA ARG A 29 4.24 -2.22 -0.49
C ARG A 29 3.47 -2.67 -1.72
N ASP A 30 2.52 -3.57 -1.54
CA ASP A 30 1.70 -4.15 -2.61
C ASP A 30 0.81 -3.09 -3.30
N LEU A 31 0.24 -2.17 -2.53
CA LEU A 31 -0.53 -1.02 -3.04
C LEU A 31 0.35 -0.04 -3.83
N ILE A 32 1.52 0.31 -3.30
CA ILE A 32 2.38 1.38 -3.85
C ILE A 32 3.15 0.90 -5.08
N PHE A 33 3.74 -0.30 -5.02
CA PHE A 33 4.73 -0.76 -5.98
C PHE A 33 4.20 -1.81 -6.96
N PHE A 34 3.22 -2.62 -6.55
CA PHE A 34 2.77 -3.79 -7.33
C PHE A 34 1.34 -3.70 -7.88
N LYS A 35 0.69 -2.52 -7.74
CA LYS A 35 -0.66 -2.26 -8.26
C LYS A 35 -1.71 -3.27 -7.77
N LYS A 36 -1.56 -3.77 -6.55
CA LYS A 36 -2.52 -4.68 -5.94
C LYS A 36 -3.56 -3.87 -5.20
N HIS A 37 -4.82 -4.09 -5.52
CA HIS A 37 -5.92 -3.27 -5.02
C HIS A 37 -7.05 -4.11 -4.43
N SER A 38 -7.20 -5.38 -4.79
CA SER A 38 -8.27 -6.24 -4.29
C SER A 38 -7.81 -7.12 -3.12
N TYR A 39 -8.76 -7.61 -2.32
CA TYR A 39 -8.48 -8.61 -1.29
C TYR A 39 -7.79 -9.86 -1.87
N THR A 40 -8.25 -10.30 -3.05
CA THR A 40 -7.69 -11.45 -3.76
C THR A 40 -6.25 -11.19 -4.21
N ASP A 41 -5.92 -9.97 -4.64
CA ASP A 41 -4.56 -9.60 -5.04
C ASP A 41 -3.58 -9.74 -3.87
N PHE A 42 -4.00 -9.29 -2.68
CA PHE A 42 -3.19 -9.40 -1.46
C PHE A 42 -3.09 -10.86 -0.97
N LEU A 43 -4.18 -11.62 -1.08
CA LEU A 43 -4.19 -13.04 -0.71
C LEU A 43 -3.24 -13.86 -1.60
N ASN A 44 -3.21 -13.56 -2.90
CA ASN A 44 -2.35 -14.21 -3.88
C ASN A 44 -0.94 -13.60 -3.93
N SER A 45 -0.59 -12.73 -2.98
CA SER A 45 0.77 -12.20 -2.85
C SER A 45 1.76 -13.29 -2.44
N SER A 46 3.01 -13.13 -2.86
CA SER A 46 4.10 -14.08 -2.56
C SER A 46 4.30 -14.30 -1.06
N GLU A 47 3.93 -13.33 -0.22
CA GLU A 47 4.06 -13.35 1.23
C GLU A 47 3.04 -14.26 1.94
N LYS A 48 2.02 -14.76 1.23
CA LYS A 48 1.00 -15.72 1.73
C LYS A 48 0.40 -15.30 3.09
N ILE A 49 -0.17 -14.10 3.16
CA ILE A 49 -0.80 -13.58 4.38
C ILE A 49 -2.06 -14.41 4.70
N ALA A 50 -2.15 -14.92 5.93
CA ALA A 50 -3.36 -15.63 6.38
C ALA A 50 -4.61 -14.73 6.31
N THR A 51 -5.75 -15.30 5.93
CA THR A 51 -7.00 -14.56 5.64
C THR A 51 -7.52 -13.72 6.80
N ASN A 52 -7.46 -14.26 8.02
CA ASN A 52 -7.85 -13.57 9.25
C ASN A 52 -6.92 -12.36 9.53
N ILE A 53 -5.62 -12.52 9.32
CA ILE A 53 -4.63 -11.46 9.49
C ILE A 53 -4.85 -10.38 8.43
N LEU A 54 -4.96 -10.76 7.16
CA LEU A 54 -5.19 -9.83 6.06
C LEU A 54 -6.44 -8.97 6.29
N THR A 55 -7.55 -9.61 6.65
CA THR A 55 -8.81 -8.91 6.97
C THR A 55 -8.63 -7.93 8.13
N THR A 56 -7.95 -8.36 9.19
CA THR A 56 -7.69 -7.52 10.37
C THR A 56 -6.83 -6.30 10.02
N ARG A 57 -5.80 -6.49 9.19
CA ARG A 57 -4.88 -5.42 8.81
C ARG A 57 -5.48 -4.43 7.82
N LEU A 58 -6.23 -4.89 6.84
CA LEU A 58 -6.99 -4.01 5.96
C LEU A 58 -7.96 -3.13 6.74
N ARG A 59 -8.71 -3.71 7.69
CA ARG A 59 -9.60 -2.94 8.59
C ARG A 59 -8.82 -1.95 9.46
N ASN A 60 -7.63 -2.32 9.94
CA ASN A 60 -6.80 -1.43 10.74
C ASN A 60 -6.30 -0.22 9.93
N LEU A 61 -5.79 -0.46 8.72
CA LEU A 61 -5.33 0.59 7.82
C LEU A 61 -6.47 1.51 7.38
N GLU A 62 -7.65 0.95 7.12
CA GLU A 62 -8.86 1.70 6.78
C GLU A 62 -9.32 2.59 7.94
N LYS A 63 -9.43 2.00 9.15
CA LYS A 63 -9.84 2.72 10.36
C LYS A 63 -8.91 3.87 10.72
N ASN A 64 -7.61 3.72 10.46
CA ASN A 64 -6.60 4.76 10.69
C ASN A 64 -6.48 5.74 9.51
N GLY A 65 -7.33 5.63 8.50
CA GLY A 65 -7.37 6.56 7.37
C GLY A 65 -6.14 6.48 6.47
N ILE A 66 -5.42 5.36 6.45
CA ILE A 66 -4.28 5.13 5.54
C ILE A 66 -4.78 4.65 4.17
N ILE A 67 -5.79 3.79 4.17
CA ILE A 67 -6.44 3.30 2.96
C ILE A 67 -7.94 3.57 3.01
N GLU A 68 -8.57 3.56 1.85
CA GLU A 68 -10.02 3.61 1.71
C GLU A 68 -10.49 2.39 0.91
N LYS A 69 -11.58 1.76 1.35
CA LYS A 69 -12.25 0.70 0.63
C LYS A 69 -13.34 1.28 -0.28
N LEU A 70 -13.27 0.96 -1.57
CA LEU A 70 -14.25 1.39 -2.57
C LEU A 70 -14.94 0.20 -3.23
N PRO A 71 -16.23 0.29 -3.56
CA PRO A 71 -16.87 -0.68 -4.44
C PRO A 71 -16.27 -0.58 -5.84
N LEU A 72 -16.08 -1.72 -6.50
CA LEU A 72 -15.69 -1.74 -7.91
C LEU A 72 -16.93 -1.47 -8.77
N ALA A 73 -16.84 -0.53 -9.72
CA ALA A 73 -17.98 -0.05 -10.52
C ALA A 73 -18.81 -1.18 -11.14
N ASN A 74 -18.15 -2.23 -11.65
CA ASN A 74 -18.79 -3.32 -12.37
C ASN A 74 -19.12 -4.55 -11.51
N SER A 75 -18.89 -4.48 -10.20
CA SER A 75 -19.14 -5.62 -9.31
C SER A 75 -19.36 -5.14 -7.88
N LYS A 76 -20.64 -5.09 -7.46
CA LYS A 76 -21.02 -4.73 -6.08
C LYS A 76 -20.41 -5.67 -5.02
N SER A 77 -20.04 -6.89 -5.39
CA SER A 77 -19.41 -7.86 -4.49
C SER A 77 -17.89 -7.70 -4.40
N LYS A 78 -17.25 -7.01 -5.36
CA LYS A 78 -15.80 -6.77 -5.35
C LYS A 78 -15.52 -5.36 -4.84
N ALA A 79 -14.61 -5.30 -3.87
CA ALA A 79 -14.10 -4.06 -3.34
C ALA A 79 -12.60 -3.96 -3.60
N ILE A 80 -12.16 -2.73 -3.83
CA ILE A 80 -10.76 -2.38 -3.95
C ILE A 80 -10.35 -1.49 -2.78
N TYR A 81 -9.05 -1.44 -2.54
CA TYR A 81 -8.40 -0.61 -1.55
C TYR A 81 -7.48 0.37 -2.28
N ILE A 82 -7.62 1.64 -1.94
CA ILE A 82 -6.77 2.72 -2.47
C ILE A 82 -6.11 3.48 -1.32
N LEU A 83 -5.00 4.15 -1.59
CA LEU A 83 -4.39 5.03 -0.60
C LEU A 83 -5.21 6.32 -0.43
N THR A 84 -5.37 6.75 0.81
CA THR A 84 -5.86 8.11 1.13
C THR A 84 -4.73 9.12 0.94
N PRO A 85 -4.98 10.45 1.08
CA PRO A 85 -3.90 11.42 1.14
C PRO A 85 -2.86 11.11 2.23
N MET A 86 -3.30 10.68 3.42
CA MET A 86 -2.41 10.29 4.51
C MET A 86 -1.59 9.04 4.17
N GLY A 87 -2.19 8.06 3.47
CA GLY A 87 -1.46 6.88 2.99
C GLY A 87 -0.46 7.20 1.87
N ILE A 88 -0.74 8.19 1.04
CA ILE A 88 0.20 8.66 0.01
C ILE A 88 1.42 9.34 0.66
N ASP A 89 1.21 10.06 1.76
CA ASP A 89 2.30 10.74 2.49
C ASP A 89 3.33 9.75 3.10
N THR A 90 3.01 8.45 3.16
CA THR A 90 3.97 7.42 3.61
C THR A 90 4.98 7.01 2.53
N ILE A 91 4.78 7.40 1.26
CA ILE A 91 5.64 7.00 0.14
C ILE A 91 7.13 7.27 0.38
N PRO A 92 7.55 8.46 0.88
CA PRO A 92 8.97 8.72 1.15
C PRO A 92 9.57 7.69 2.12
N PHE A 93 8.88 7.41 3.23
CA PHE A 93 9.31 6.41 4.22
C PHE A 93 9.37 4.99 3.63
N MET A 94 8.38 4.59 2.84
CA MET A 94 8.37 3.28 2.17
C MET A 94 9.54 3.13 1.19
N VAL A 95 9.90 4.20 0.47
CA VAL A 95 11.04 4.21 -0.44
C VAL A 95 12.36 4.10 0.32
N GLU A 96 12.53 4.83 1.43
CA GLU A 96 13.73 4.71 2.26
C GLU A 96 13.89 3.31 2.83
N LEU A 97 12.80 2.70 3.32
CA LEU A 97 12.82 1.33 3.83
C LEU A 97 13.27 0.34 2.74
N TYR A 98 12.74 0.49 1.52
CA TYR A 98 13.09 -0.35 0.38
C TYR A 98 14.54 -0.17 -0.09
N LEU A 99 15.06 1.07 -0.04
CA LEU A 99 16.45 1.37 -0.37
C LEU A 99 17.40 0.83 0.69
N TRP A 100 17.06 0.99 1.97
CA TRP A 100 17.83 0.41 3.06
C TRP A 100 17.86 -1.12 2.95
N SER A 101 16.73 -1.78 2.71
CA SER A 101 16.71 -3.24 2.56
C SER A 101 17.56 -3.69 1.38
N GLY A 102 17.48 -2.98 0.26
CA GLY A 102 18.24 -3.34 -0.92
C GLY A 102 19.74 -3.06 -0.88
N GLN A 103 20.21 -2.30 0.10
CA GLN A 103 21.64 -2.11 0.36
C GLN A 103 22.20 -3.20 1.29
N ASN A 104 21.37 -3.82 2.12
CA ASN A 104 21.79 -4.71 3.20
C ASN A 104 21.43 -6.19 2.96
N PHE A 105 20.54 -6.49 2.01
CA PHE A 105 20.08 -7.83 1.70
C PHE A 105 20.13 -8.11 0.19
N GLU A 106 20.25 -9.38 -0.19
CA GLU A 106 20.06 -9.79 -1.58
C GLU A 106 18.61 -9.56 -2.01
N ILE A 107 18.45 -8.83 -3.13
CA ILE A 107 17.15 -8.53 -3.70
C ILE A 107 16.93 -9.44 -4.91
N PRO A 108 15.87 -10.26 -4.93
CA PRO A 108 15.43 -10.96 -6.12
C PRO A 108 15.27 -10.02 -7.33
N SER A 109 15.56 -10.50 -8.53
CA SER A 109 15.58 -9.69 -9.75
C SER A 109 14.25 -8.95 -10.02
N GLU A 110 13.13 -9.54 -9.63
CA GLU A 110 11.78 -8.96 -9.71
C GLU A 110 11.63 -7.63 -8.94
N PHE A 111 12.40 -7.46 -7.86
CA PHE A 111 12.38 -6.30 -6.97
C PHE A 111 13.49 -5.28 -7.27
N ALA A 112 14.46 -5.65 -8.11
CA ALA A 112 15.64 -4.83 -8.41
C ALA A 112 15.34 -3.59 -9.25
N SER A 113 14.28 -3.62 -10.06
CA SER A 113 13.93 -2.49 -10.96
C SER A 113 13.52 -1.23 -10.18
N ILE A 114 12.75 -1.40 -9.11
CA ILE A 114 12.35 -0.32 -8.19
C ILE A 114 13.58 0.24 -7.48
N PHE A 115 14.42 -0.65 -6.94
CA PHE A 115 15.65 -0.28 -6.24
C PHE A 115 16.58 0.55 -7.13
N LYS A 116 16.84 0.10 -8.37
CA LYS A 116 17.71 0.82 -9.33
C LYS A 116 17.19 2.23 -9.63
N LYS A 117 15.87 2.38 -9.86
CA LYS A 117 15.24 3.68 -10.12
C LYS A 117 15.34 4.61 -8.91
N ALA A 118 14.96 4.13 -7.73
CA ALA A 118 14.99 4.90 -6.50
C ALA A 118 16.43 5.26 -6.07
N LYS A 119 17.41 4.39 -6.34
CA LYS A 119 18.84 4.64 -6.03
C LYS A 119 19.45 5.69 -6.95
N LYS A 120 19.04 5.73 -8.22
CA LYS A 120 19.56 6.68 -9.21
C LYS A 120 19.16 8.13 -8.88
N ASP A 121 17.87 8.35 -8.65
CA ASP A 121 17.35 9.65 -8.22
C ASP A 121 16.15 9.46 -7.30
N LYS A 122 16.44 9.43 -5.99
CA LYS A 122 15.42 9.21 -4.96
C LYS A 122 14.37 10.31 -4.94
N LYS A 123 14.78 11.58 -5.13
CA LYS A 123 13.87 12.73 -5.03
C LYS A 123 12.88 12.73 -6.18
N ASP A 124 13.37 12.53 -7.41
CA ASP A 124 12.51 12.44 -8.58
C ASP A 124 11.60 11.18 -8.53
N TYR A 125 12.14 10.05 -8.09
CA TYR A 125 11.37 8.82 -7.93
C TYR A 125 10.22 8.99 -6.93
N ILE A 126 10.47 9.56 -5.75
CA ILE A 126 9.42 9.84 -4.76
C ILE A 126 8.38 10.82 -5.33
N LYS A 127 8.82 11.89 -6.00
CA LYS A 127 7.92 12.90 -6.58
C LYS A 127 7.01 12.30 -7.66
N SER A 128 7.58 11.52 -8.59
CA SER A 128 6.83 10.88 -9.67
C SER A 128 5.86 9.82 -9.14
N LEU A 129 6.29 9.00 -8.18
CA LEU A 129 5.45 7.98 -7.54
C LEU A 129 4.30 8.61 -6.74
N THR A 130 4.58 9.66 -5.97
CA THR A 130 3.56 10.43 -5.22
C THR A 130 2.53 11.04 -6.17
N LYS A 131 2.98 11.68 -7.26
CA LYS A 131 2.08 12.24 -8.28
C LYS A 131 1.21 11.15 -8.92
N LYS A 132 1.80 10.00 -9.25
CA LYS A 132 1.07 8.85 -9.80
C LYS A 132 -0.01 8.37 -8.85
N MET A 133 0.30 8.20 -7.56
CA MET A 133 -0.69 7.74 -6.57
C MET A 133 -1.80 8.77 -6.32
N LYS A 134 -1.48 10.07 -6.36
CA LYS A 134 -2.49 11.15 -6.30
C LYS A 134 -3.42 11.19 -7.52
N ASN A 135 -2.95 10.74 -8.68
CA ASN A 135 -3.78 10.65 -9.88
C ASN A 135 -4.61 9.36 -9.92
N ASN A 136 -4.20 8.34 -9.18
CA ASN A 136 -4.89 7.06 -9.05
C ASN A 136 -6.00 7.14 -7.97
N THR A 137 -6.72 8.26 -7.96
CA THR A 137 -7.80 8.58 -7.01
C THR A 137 -9.12 7.98 -7.44
N ARG A 138 -10.04 7.86 -6.47
CA ARG A 138 -11.46 7.42 -6.55
C ARG A 138 -12.03 7.30 -7.98
N ASN A 139 -12.03 8.39 -8.74
CA ASN A 139 -12.59 8.48 -10.10
C ASN A 139 -12.00 7.47 -11.09
N ALA A 140 -10.69 7.21 -11.03
CA ALA A 140 -10.00 6.26 -11.91
C ALA A 140 -10.44 4.80 -11.70
N PHE A 141 -11.06 4.47 -10.57
CA PHE A 141 -11.56 3.11 -10.30
C PHE A 141 -13.09 3.02 -10.30
N THR A 142 -13.78 4.16 -10.25
CA THR A 142 -15.23 4.23 -10.38
C THR A 142 -15.68 4.42 -11.84
N GLU A 143 -14.79 4.85 -12.75
CA GLU A 143 -15.12 5.12 -14.16
C GLU A 143 -14.41 4.21 -15.17
N ILE A 144 -13.58 3.24 -14.74
CA ILE A 144 -12.90 2.32 -15.66
C ILE A 144 -13.64 0.98 -15.71
N ASP A 145 -14.27 0.71 -16.86
CA ASP A 145 -14.56 -0.63 -17.33
C ASP A 145 -13.24 -1.42 -17.39
N PHE A 146 -12.92 -2.13 -16.32
CA PHE A 146 -11.86 -3.13 -16.39
C PHE A 146 -12.35 -4.22 -17.34
N PRO A 147 -11.61 -4.54 -18.43
CA PRO A 147 -11.94 -5.71 -19.22
C PRO A 147 -11.94 -6.93 -18.29
N PRO A 148 -12.87 -7.89 -18.49
CA PRO A 148 -13.02 -9.04 -17.62
C PRO A 148 -11.64 -9.70 -17.45
N LEU A 149 -11.26 -9.89 -16.18
CA LEU A 149 -10.09 -10.71 -15.84
C LEU A 149 -10.26 -12.04 -16.58
N LEU A 150 -9.31 -12.36 -17.45
CA LEU A 150 -9.24 -13.64 -18.16
C LEU A 150 -9.45 -14.76 -17.12
N GLU A 151 -10.59 -15.42 -17.21
CA GLU A 151 -10.84 -16.67 -16.53
C GLU A 151 -9.82 -17.70 -17.06
N SER A 152 -9.02 -18.23 -16.16
CA SER A 152 -8.30 -19.50 -16.35
C SER A 152 -9.18 -20.65 -15.90
#